data_AF-A0A1S1V3W5-F1
#
_entry.id   AF-A0A1S1V3W5-F1
#
_cell.length_a   1.000
_cell.length_b   1.000
_cell.length_c   1.000
_cell.angle_alpha   90.00
_cell.angle_beta   90.00
_cell.angle_gamma   90.00
#
_symmetry.space_group_name_H-M   'P 1'
#
loop_
_entity.id
_entity.type
_entity.pdbx_description
1 polymer ?
#
loop_
_entity_poly.entity_id
_entity_poly.type
_entity_poly.pdbx_seq_one_letter_code
_entity_poly.pdbx_strand_id
1 'polypeptide(L)'
;MKDKGEETKDMQLAELFKLQEKLDNEIMNNHFITEIKPEDLLNERLLALHTEVSELANATRSFKYWSTKGPEPKGRLLDEYADILHFWLSVGLSLGFSPKEVIDAYIAKHEKNYIRQKTGY
;
A
#
# COMPACT_ATOMS: atom_id res chain seq x y z
N MET A 1 24.17 -9.91 -15.65
CA MET A 1 23.44 -10.96 -14.93
C MET A 1 22.57 -10.23 -13.92
N LYS A 2 21.24 -10.25 -14.06
CA LYS A 2 20.36 -9.72 -13.02
C LYS A 2 20.50 -10.61 -11.78
N ASP A 3 20.52 -10.00 -10.60
CA ASP A 3 20.66 -10.74 -9.35
C ASP A 3 19.40 -11.59 -9.11
N LYS A 4 19.57 -12.86 -8.71
CA LYS A 4 18.44 -13.76 -8.42
C LYS A 4 17.56 -13.23 -7.28
N GLY A 5 18.13 -12.41 -6.39
CA GLY A 5 17.39 -11.70 -5.33
C GLY A 5 16.44 -10.62 -5.85
N GLU A 6 16.72 -10.02 -7.00
CA GLU A 6 15.87 -9.03 -7.68
C GLU A 6 14.64 -9.71 -8.31
N GLU A 7 14.85 -10.82 -9.04
CA GLU A 7 13.77 -11.62 -9.63
C GLU A 7 12.77 -12.13 -8.58
N THR A 8 13.24 -12.53 -7.39
CA THR A 8 12.36 -13.02 -6.33
C THR A 8 11.46 -11.94 -5.71
N LYS A 9 11.88 -10.67 -5.71
CA LYS A 9 11.10 -9.56 -5.16
C LYS A 9 10.02 -9.09 -6.14
N ASP A 10 10.38 -9.00 -7.42
CA ASP A 10 9.43 -8.72 -8.51
C ASP A 10 8.27 -9.71 -8.49
N MET A 11 8.59 -10.98 -8.27
CA MET A 11 7.60 -12.06 -8.23
C MET A 11 6.65 -11.95 -7.02
N GLN A 12 7.11 -11.46 -5.86
CA GLN A 12 6.25 -11.32 -4.68
C GLN A 12 5.22 -10.20 -4.81
N LEU A 13 5.64 -9.01 -5.27
CA LEU A 13 4.71 -7.89 -5.42
C LEU A 13 3.71 -8.15 -6.55
N ALA A 14 4.14 -8.79 -7.63
CA ALA A 14 3.26 -9.16 -8.73
C ALA A 14 2.13 -10.09 -8.28
N GLU A 15 2.44 -11.09 -7.44
CA GLU A 15 1.41 -11.96 -6.86
C GLU A 15 0.43 -11.19 -5.97
N LEU A 16 0.92 -10.23 -5.17
CA LEU A 16 0.05 -9.39 -4.34
C LEU A 16 -0.91 -8.51 -5.16
N PHE A 17 -0.41 -7.86 -6.22
CA PHE A 17 -1.26 -7.11 -7.16
C PHE A 17 -2.34 -7.99 -7.78
N LYS A 18 -1.98 -9.19 -8.22
CA LYS A 18 -2.92 -10.15 -8.81
C LYS A 18 -3.99 -10.62 -7.80
N LEU A 19 -3.59 -10.90 -6.57
CA LEU A 19 -4.53 -11.27 -5.50
C LEU A 19 -5.47 -10.11 -5.19
N GLN A 20 -4.96 -8.88 -5.11
CA GLN A 20 -5.77 -7.70 -4.86
C GLN A 20 -6.74 -7.42 -6.02
N GLU A 21 -6.28 -7.48 -7.27
CA GLU A 21 -7.14 -7.28 -8.44
C GLU A 21 -8.30 -8.28 -8.46
N LYS A 22 -8.02 -9.55 -8.13
CA LYS A 22 -9.06 -10.57 -8.02
C LYS A 22 -10.09 -10.20 -6.93
N LEU A 23 -9.61 -9.84 -5.74
CA LEU A 23 -10.49 -9.44 -4.63
C LEU A 23 -11.33 -8.21 -4.96
N ASP A 24 -10.71 -7.18 -5.54
CA ASP A 24 -11.39 -5.95 -5.96
C ASP A 24 -12.52 -6.24 -6.96
N ASN A 25 -12.26 -7.10 -7.95
CA ASN A 25 -13.27 -7.53 -8.91
C ASN A 25 -14.41 -8.32 -8.25
N GLU A 26 -14.10 -9.21 -7.29
CA GLU A 26 -15.11 -9.93 -6.52
C GLU A 26 -16.00 -8.98 -5.70
N ILE A 27 -15.41 -7.97 -5.04
CA ILE A 27 -16.12 -6.94 -4.28
C ILE A 27 -17.06 -6.15 -5.20
N MET A 28 -16.57 -5.66 -6.34
CA MET A 28 -17.38 -4.90 -7.29
C MET A 28 -18.59 -5.72 -7.80
N ASN A 29 -18.37 -6.99 -8.12
CA ASN A 29 -19.42 -7.90 -8.57
C ASN A 29 -20.46 -8.19 -7.47
N ASN A 30 -20.02 -8.46 -6.24
CA ASN A 30 -20.89 -8.83 -5.13
C ASN A 30 -21.76 -7.68 -4.62
N HIS A 31 -21.26 -6.45 -4.71
CA HIS A 31 -21.98 -5.26 -4.25
C HIS A 31 -22.79 -4.57 -5.37
N PHE A 32 -22.93 -5.22 -6.54
CA PHE A 32 -23.60 -4.66 -7.72
C PHE A 32 -23.09 -3.25 -8.07
N ILE A 33 -21.79 -3.00 -7.86
CA ILE A 33 -21.15 -1.72 -8.18
C ILE A 33 -20.84 -1.75 -9.68
N THR A 34 -21.86 -1.49 -10.50
CA THR A 34 -21.75 -1.56 -11.97
C THR A 34 -21.56 -0.19 -12.63
N GLU A 35 -21.77 0.90 -11.88
CA GLU A 35 -21.84 2.26 -12.45
C GLU A 35 -20.94 3.29 -11.76
N ILE A 36 -20.06 2.87 -10.85
CA ILE A 36 -19.08 3.80 -10.26
C ILE A 36 -18.09 4.21 -11.36
N LYS A 37 -17.88 5.52 -11.50
CA LYS A 37 -16.90 6.02 -12.45
C LYS A 37 -15.48 5.73 -11.93
N PRO A 38 -14.50 5.47 -12.82
CA PRO A 38 -13.13 5.19 -12.39
C PRO A 38 -12.53 6.26 -11.48
N GLU A 39 -12.84 7.54 -11.73
CA GLU A 39 -12.39 8.66 -10.89
C GLU A 39 -13.00 8.63 -9.48
N ASP A 40 -14.27 8.27 -9.36
CA ASP A 40 -14.95 8.16 -8.07
C ASP A 40 -14.39 6.98 -7.28
N LEU A 41 -14.14 5.84 -7.96
CA LEU A 41 -13.51 4.67 -7.34
C LEU A 41 -12.12 4.98 -6.80
N LEU A 42 -11.32 5.71 -7.56
CA LEU A 42 -9.98 6.13 -7.13
C LEU A 42 -10.07 7.02 -5.87
N ASN A 43 -11.00 7.97 -5.84
CA ASN A 43 -11.21 8.84 -4.69
C ASN A 43 -11.61 8.06 -3.43
N GLU A 44 -12.54 7.12 -3.56
CA GLU A 44 -12.95 6.25 -2.44
C GLU A 44 -11.79 5.39 -1.94
N ARG A 45 -10.98 4.82 -2.83
CA ARG A 45 -9.79 4.02 -2.45
C ARG A 45 -8.71 4.87 -1.77
N LEU A 46 -8.50 6.10 -2.22
CA LEU A 46 -7.58 7.04 -1.59
C LEU A 46 -8.05 7.43 -0.18
N LEU A 47 -9.37 7.65 -0.02
CA LEU A 47 -9.96 7.94 1.29
C LEU A 47 -9.86 6.73 2.24
N ALA A 48 -10.11 5.53 1.73
CA ALA A 48 -9.95 4.29 2.50
C ALA A 48 -8.49 4.11 2.94
N LEU A 49 -7.52 4.27 2.03
CA LEU A 49 -6.09 4.24 2.37
C LEU A 49 -5.73 5.24 3.47
N HIS A 50 -6.25 6.48 3.39
CA HIS A 50 -6.02 7.48 4.43
C HIS A 50 -6.62 7.07 5.79
N THR A 51 -7.79 6.44 5.76
CA THR A 51 -8.47 5.93 6.95
C THR A 51 -7.65 4.84 7.61
N GLU A 52 -7.14 3.86 6.87
CA GLU A 52 -6.33 2.77 7.44
C GLU A 52 -4.99 3.26 8.01
N VAL A 53 -4.37 4.26 7.39
CA VAL A 53 -3.19 4.93 7.98
C VAL A 53 -3.54 5.58 9.33
N SER A 54 -4.74 6.14 9.44
CA SER A 54 -5.23 6.74 10.68
C SER A 54 -5.58 5.69 11.75
N GLU A 55 -6.09 4.52 11.34
CA GLU A 55 -6.32 3.38 12.24
C GLU A 55 -5.00 2.84 12.80
N LEU A 56 -3.97 2.67 11.95
CA LEU A 56 -2.64 2.32 12.43
C LEU A 56 -2.07 3.38 13.39
N ALA A 57 -2.28 4.67 13.13
CA ALA A 57 -1.90 5.73 14.06
C ALA A 57 -2.65 5.62 15.40
N ASN A 58 -3.92 5.21 15.37
CA ASN A 58 -4.75 4.97 16.54
C ASN A 58 -4.27 3.77 17.36
N ALA A 59 -3.98 2.64 16.70
CA ALA A 59 -3.53 1.39 17.30
C ALA A 59 -2.11 1.51 17.87
N THR A 60 -1.22 2.21 17.16
CA THR A 60 0.11 2.57 17.70
C THR A 60 0.02 3.64 18.80
N ARG A 61 -1.06 4.41 18.82
CA ARG A 61 -1.29 5.54 19.73
C ARG A 61 -0.20 6.61 19.63
N SER A 62 0.47 6.70 18.49
CA SER A 62 1.67 7.52 18.26
C SER A 62 1.45 9.02 18.51
N PHE A 63 0.21 9.51 18.37
CA PHE A 63 -0.16 10.91 18.58
C PHE A 63 -0.82 11.19 19.94
N LYS A 64 -1.10 10.17 20.76
CA LYS A 64 -1.89 10.31 22.01
C LYS A 64 -1.03 10.74 23.20
N TYR A 65 -0.39 11.91 23.10
CA TYR A 65 0.53 12.45 24.12
C TYR A 65 -0.11 12.74 25.48
N TRP A 66 -1.45 12.82 25.54
CA TRP A 66 -2.22 13.01 26.78
C TRP A 66 -2.50 11.71 27.56
N SER A 67 -1.92 10.57 27.13
CA SER A 67 -2.20 9.27 27.72
C SER A 67 -0.94 8.43 27.88
N THR A 68 -0.85 7.72 28.99
CA THR A 68 0.27 6.81 29.31
C THR A 68 0.06 5.37 28.84
N LYS A 69 -1.11 5.04 28.26
CA LYS A 69 -1.35 3.69 27.73
C LYS A 69 -0.45 3.43 26.52
N GLY A 70 0.21 2.27 26.50
CA GLY A 70 1.02 1.79 25.38
C GLY A 70 0.18 1.33 24.18
N PRO A 71 0.85 1.03 23.04
CA PRO A 71 0.20 0.61 21.80
C PRO A 71 -0.62 -0.68 21.97
N GLU A 72 -1.50 -0.91 21.01
CA GLU A 72 -2.21 -2.18 20.88
C GLU A 72 -1.25 -3.34 20.56
N PRO A 73 -1.67 -4.61 20.77
CA PRO A 73 -0.82 -5.76 20.51
C PRO A 73 -0.31 -5.80 19.06
N LYS A 74 0.88 -6.38 18.87
CA LYS A 74 1.52 -6.50 17.55
C LYS A 74 0.62 -7.11 16.47
N GLY A 75 -0.26 -8.05 16.84
CA GLY A 75 -1.24 -8.64 15.92
C GLY A 75 -2.13 -7.57 15.30
N ARG A 76 -2.76 -6.72 16.13
CA ARG A 76 -3.58 -5.62 15.62
C ARG A 76 -2.77 -4.65 14.76
N LEU A 77 -1.56 -4.30 15.18
CA LEU A 77 -0.71 -3.41 14.37
C LEU A 77 -0.39 -3.98 12.98
N LEU A 78 -0.19 -5.30 12.89
CA LEU A 78 0.04 -5.98 11.62
C LEU A 78 -1.23 -6.03 10.76
N ASP A 79 -2.40 -6.20 11.38
CA ASP A 79 -3.68 -6.15 10.69
C ASP A 79 -3.89 -4.76 10.04
N GLU A 80 -3.77 -3.67 10.81
CA GLU A 80 -3.93 -2.32 10.25
C GLU A 80 -2.88 -2.02 9.16
N TYR A 81 -1.64 -2.53 9.35
CA TYR A 81 -0.59 -2.38 8.34
C TYR A 81 -0.89 -3.15 7.06
N ALA A 82 -1.55 -4.31 7.16
CA ALA A 82 -2.02 -5.08 6.01
C ALA A 82 -3.21 -4.40 5.32
N ASP A 83 -4.13 -3.79 6.07
CA ASP A 83 -5.25 -3.02 5.52
C ASP A 83 -4.75 -1.81 4.69
N ILE A 84 -3.71 -1.11 5.17
CA ILE A 84 -3.00 -0.10 4.38
C ILE A 84 -2.45 -0.68 3.08
N LEU A 85 -1.85 -1.88 3.13
CA LEU A 85 -1.28 -2.52 1.93
C LEU A 85 -2.39 -2.88 0.92
N HIS A 86 -3.53 -3.39 1.38
CA HIS A 86 -4.68 -3.69 0.51
C HIS A 86 -5.11 -2.45 -0.29
N PHE A 87 -5.35 -1.32 0.37
CA PHE A 87 -5.77 -0.11 -0.34
C PHE A 87 -4.64 0.54 -1.14
N TRP A 88 -3.39 0.43 -0.71
CA TRP A 88 -2.25 0.90 -1.51
C TRP A 88 -2.16 0.15 -2.84
N LEU A 89 -2.37 -1.18 -2.83
CA LEU A 89 -2.43 -2.00 -4.04
C LEU A 89 -3.61 -1.61 -4.92
N SER A 90 -4.81 -1.47 -4.35
CA SER A 90 -6.01 -1.05 -5.09
C SER A 90 -5.89 0.34 -5.71
N VAL A 91 -5.22 1.30 -5.04
CA VAL A 91 -4.91 2.62 -5.62
C VAL A 91 -3.96 2.47 -6.81
N GLY A 92 -2.90 1.65 -6.69
CA GLY A 92 -1.98 1.36 -7.80
C GLY A 92 -2.71 0.77 -9.01
N LEU A 93 -3.61 -0.19 -8.78
CA LEU A 93 -4.46 -0.78 -9.82
C LEU A 93 -5.38 0.26 -10.47
N SER A 94 -6.03 1.12 -9.69
CA SER A 94 -6.89 2.21 -10.21
C SER A 94 -6.12 3.22 -11.07
N LEU A 95 -4.84 3.45 -10.79
CA LEU A 95 -3.96 4.32 -11.57
C LEU A 95 -3.37 3.63 -12.82
N GLY A 96 -3.63 2.33 -13.00
CA GLY A 96 -3.11 1.54 -14.11
C GLY A 96 -1.63 1.18 -13.97
N PHE A 97 -1.07 1.19 -12.76
CA PHE A 97 0.34 0.85 -12.54
C PHE A 97 0.54 -0.67 -12.54
N SER A 98 1.57 -1.12 -13.24
CA SER A 98 2.06 -2.49 -13.13
C SER A 98 3.02 -2.65 -11.93
N PRO A 99 3.12 -3.86 -11.34
CA PRO A 99 4.08 -4.14 -10.28
C PRO A 99 5.52 -3.77 -10.67
N LYS A 100 5.90 -4.03 -11.92
CA LYS A 100 7.24 -3.74 -12.44
C LYS A 100 7.52 -2.24 -12.46
N GLU A 101 6.58 -1.42 -12.94
CA GLU A 101 6.75 0.04 -12.96
C GLU A 101 6.94 0.60 -11.56
N VAL A 102 6.19 0.08 -10.58
CA VAL A 102 6.31 0.50 -9.18
C VAL A 102 7.68 0.14 -8.61
N ILE A 103 8.18 -1.07 -8.87
CA ILE A 103 9.50 -1.51 -8.39
C ILE A 103 10.62 -0.70 -9.05
N ASP A 104 10.59 -0.56 -10.38
CA ASP A 104 11.59 0.22 -11.11
C ASP A 104 11.63 1.67 -10.58
N ALA A 105 10.47 2.29 -10.37
CA ALA A 105 10.36 3.64 -9.82
C ALA A 105 10.89 3.74 -8.39
N TYR A 106 10.60 2.74 -7.54
CA TYR A 106 11.13 2.67 -6.18
C TYR A 106 12.66 2.57 -6.18
N ILE A 107 13.24 1.65 -6.96
CA ILE A 107 14.70 1.44 -7.04
C ILE A 107 15.38 2.73 -7.50
N ALA A 108 14.92 3.32 -8.60
CA ALA A 108 15.48 4.56 -9.13
C ALA A 108 15.38 5.73 -8.13
N LYS A 109 14.28 5.83 -7.37
CA LYS A 109 14.12 6.85 -6.33
C LYS A 109 14.99 6.57 -5.11
N HIS A 110 15.14 5.30 -4.72
CA HIS A 110 15.97 4.86 -3.61
C HIS A 110 17.43 5.21 -3.83
N GLU A 111 17.99 4.88 -5.00
CA GLU A 111 19.36 5.22 -5.39
C GLU A 111 19.62 6.74 -5.32
N LYS A 112 18.72 7.53 -5.91
CA LYS A 112 18.79 9.00 -5.86
C LYS A 112 18.79 9.52 -4.41
N ASN A 113 17.94 8.97 -3.56
CA ASN A 113 17.87 9.37 -2.15
C ASN A 113 19.14 8.97 -1.37
N TYR A 114 19.69 7.78 -1.65
CA TYR A 114 20.93 7.31 -1.02
C TYR A 114 22.13 8.18 -1.42
N ILE A 115 22.21 8.59 -2.69
CA ILE A 115 23.22 9.54 -3.17
C ILE A 115 23.08 10.88 -2.43
N ARG A 116 21.86 11.42 -2.30
CA ARG A 116 21.61 12.70 -1.59
C ARG A 116 22.16 12.69 -0.16
N GLN A 117 21.93 11.61 0.59
CA GLN A 117 22.45 11.45 1.96
C GLN A 117 23.98 11.36 2.01
N LYS A 118 24.63 10.80 0.98
CA LYS A 118 26.10 10.79 0.89
C LYS A 118 26.71 12.13 0.50
N THR A 119 25.96 12.97 -0.21
CA THR A 119 26.44 14.26 -0.73
C THR A 119 26.08 15.45 0.17
N GLY A 120 25.63 15.21 1.41
CA GLY A 120 25.38 16.27 2.39
C GLY A 120 23.98 16.89 2.37
N TYR A 121 22.97 16.13 1.92
CA TYR A 121 21.61 16.34 2.41
C TYR A 121 21.46 15.75 3.82
#